data_AF-A0A496TGQ4-F1
#
_entry.id   AF-A0A496TGQ4-F1
#
_cell.length_a   1.000
_cell.length_b   1.000
_cell.length_c   1.000
_cell.angle_alpha   90.00
_cell.angle_beta   90.00
_cell.angle_gamma   90.00
#
_symmetry.space_group_name_H-M   'P 1'
#
loop_
_entity.id
_entity.type
_entity.pdbx_description
1 polymer ?
#
loop_
_entity_poly.entity_id
_entity_poly.type
_entity_poly.pdbx_seq_one_letter_code
_entity_poly.pdbx_strand_id
1 'polypeptide(L)'
;MTLGKTICYYEKDYPERQQMLKFAIGKEKERALKEENTMKIKQNSQIKETEVVSKGTKGMKKKILIGCDEGSKNIIMRYFTLLPGGYSERHTHSHEHLVNIEKGKGIVVDKDDKKIEVSKGHSIFIEPNELHQFQNPFEENFEFICVIPNIDK
;
A
#
# COMPACT_ATOMS: atom_id res chain seq x y z
N MET A 1 -55.65 -9.45 19.42
CA MET A 1 -54.62 -10.11 18.59
C MET A 1 -54.97 -9.84 17.15
N THR A 2 -54.38 -8.82 16.54
CA THR A 2 -54.62 -8.51 15.12
C THR A 2 -53.51 -7.64 14.57
N LEU A 3 -53.24 -7.87 13.28
CA LEU A 3 -52.35 -7.16 12.34
C LEU A 3 -50.87 -7.57 12.45
N GLY A 4 -50.24 -8.13 11.41
CA GLY A 4 -50.69 -8.36 10.05
C GLY A 4 -49.53 -8.97 9.26
N LYS A 5 -49.75 -10.20 8.78
CA LYS A 5 -48.97 -10.82 7.70
C LYS A 5 -49.25 -10.05 6.41
N THR A 6 -48.47 -9.01 6.09
CA THR A 6 -48.64 -8.30 4.81
C THR A 6 -47.34 -7.74 4.25
N ILE A 7 -46.26 -8.52 4.15
CA ILE A 7 -45.12 -8.15 3.30
C ILE A 7 -44.47 -9.41 2.68
N CYS A 8 -45.24 -10.24 1.95
CA CYS A 8 -44.64 -11.35 1.16
C CYS A 8 -45.21 -11.53 -0.25
N TYR A 9 -46.18 -10.72 -0.71
CA TYR A 9 -46.90 -11.00 -1.98
C TYR A 9 -47.21 -9.75 -2.83
N TYR A 10 -46.33 -8.74 -2.88
CA TYR A 10 -46.59 -7.53 -3.69
C TYR A 10 -45.46 -7.06 -4.60
N GLU A 11 -44.47 -7.92 -4.91
CA GLU A 11 -43.40 -7.58 -5.88
C GLU A 11 -43.45 -8.37 -7.19
N LYS A 12 -44.33 -9.38 -7.32
CA LYS A 12 -44.36 -10.25 -8.51
C LYS A 12 -45.18 -9.71 -9.70
N ASP A 13 -46.09 -8.76 -9.49
CA ASP A 13 -47.05 -8.32 -10.53
C ASP A 13 -46.81 -6.91 -11.10
N TYR A 14 -45.65 -6.29 -10.82
CA TYR A 14 -45.31 -4.97 -11.36
C TYR A 14 -44.04 -5.03 -12.20
N PRO A 15 -44.13 -5.47 -13.47
CA PRO A 15 -42.97 -5.59 -14.36
C PRO A 15 -42.19 -4.27 -14.50
N GLU A 16 -42.90 -3.13 -14.48
CA GLU A 16 -42.26 -1.81 -14.52
C GLU A 16 -41.42 -1.51 -13.26
N ARG A 17 -41.87 -1.91 -12.06
CA ARG A 17 -41.07 -1.72 -10.83
C ARG A 17 -39.84 -2.62 -10.81
N GLN A 18 -39.94 -3.85 -11.29
CA GLN A 18 -38.78 -4.73 -11.45
C GLN A 18 -37.80 -4.20 -12.49
N GLN A 19 -38.29 -3.59 -13.57
CA GLN A 19 -37.46 -2.95 -14.59
C GLN A 19 -36.76 -1.71 -14.04
N MET A 20 -37.46 -0.88 -13.26
CA MET A 20 -36.89 0.28 -12.57
C MET A 20 -35.82 -0.14 -11.54
N LEU A 21 -36.06 -1.21 -10.79
CA LEU A 21 -35.09 -1.74 -9.82
C LEU A 21 -33.86 -2.31 -10.52
N LYS A 22 -34.03 -3.10 -11.59
CA LYS A 22 -32.92 -3.59 -12.43
C LYS A 22 -32.13 -2.45 -13.07
N PHE A 23 -32.81 -1.39 -13.50
CA PHE A 23 -32.19 -0.20 -14.07
C PHE A 23 -31.41 0.61 -13.02
N ALA A 24 -31.96 0.77 -11.81
CA ALA A 24 -31.28 1.43 -10.69
C ALA A 24 -30.05 0.63 -10.25
N ILE A 25 -30.18 -0.69 -10.06
CA ILE A 25 -29.05 -1.59 -9.77
C ILE A 25 -28.01 -1.56 -10.90
N GLY A 26 -28.46 -1.50 -12.16
CA GLY A 26 -27.59 -1.37 -13.32
C GLY A 26 -26.80 -0.07 -13.30
N LYS A 27 -27.44 1.07 -12.99
CA LYS A 27 -26.79 2.37 -12.87
C LYS A 27 -25.84 2.46 -11.68
N GLU A 28 -26.18 1.86 -10.54
CA GLU A 28 -25.29 1.78 -9.38
C GLU A 28 -24.09 0.89 -9.67
N LYS A 29 -24.27 -0.26 -10.33
CA LYS A 29 -23.16 -1.09 -10.82
C LYS A 29 -22.29 -0.37 -11.83
N GLU A 30 -22.88 0.34 -12.79
CA GLU A 30 -22.13 1.09 -13.80
C GLU A 30 -21.36 2.28 -13.19
N ARG A 31 -21.94 2.94 -12.18
CA ARG A 31 -21.25 3.98 -11.40
C ARG A 31 -20.13 3.39 -10.55
N ALA A 32 -20.35 2.28 -9.87
CA ALA A 32 -19.31 1.57 -9.12
C ALA A 32 -18.18 1.07 -10.04
N LEU A 33 -18.51 0.58 -11.24
CA LEU A 33 -17.55 0.18 -12.28
C LEU A 33 -16.76 1.40 -12.83
N LYS A 34 -17.41 2.56 -12.99
CA LYS A 34 -16.74 3.82 -13.35
C LYS A 34 -15.83 4.33 -12.23
N GLU A 35 -16.21 4.16 -10.97
CA GLU A 35 -15.39 4.53 -9.81
C GLU A 35 -14.20 3.56 -9.61
N GLU A 36 -14.37 2.26 -9.92
CA GLU A 36 -13.32 1.22 -9.91
C GLU A 36 -12.29 1.39 -11.05
N ASN A 37 -12.69 1.82 -12.25
CA ASN A 37 -11.81 1.88 -13.44
C ASN A 37 -11.10 3.23 -13.68
N THR A 38 -10.97 4.08 -12.66
CA THR A 38 -10.27 5.37 -12.80
C THR A 38 -8.81 5.26 -12.40
N MET A 39 -7.92 5.83 -13.22
CA MET A 39 -6.51 6.06 -12.88
C MET A 39 -6.43 6.83 -11.56
N LYS A 40 -5.66 6.32 -10.59
CA LYS A 40 -5.47 6.95 -9.28
C LYS A 40 -4.22 7.82 -9.33
N ILE A 41 -4.38 9.12 -9.08
CA ILE A 41 -3.29 10.10 -9.06
C ILE A 41 -3.25 10.71 -7.66
N LYS A 42 -2.09 10.64 -7.00
CA LYS A 42 -1.86 11.18 -5.66
C LYS A 42 -0.56 11.99 -5.65
N GLN A 43 -0.54 13.09 -4.91
CA GLN A 43 0.67 13.87 -4.68
C GLN A 43 1.32 13.42 -3.35
N ASN A 44 2.59 12.97 -3.39
CA ASN A 44 3.27 12.40 -2.22
C ASN A 44 3.34 13.32 -1.00
N SER A 45 3.32 14.64 -1.20
CA SER A 45 3.30 15.64 -0.13
C SER A 45 1.98 15.71 0.64
N GLN A 46 0.88 15.25 0.03
CA GLN A 46 -0.47 15.23 0.63
C GLN A 46 -0.80 13.89 1.29
N ILE A 47 0.04 12.87 1.12
CA ILE A 47 -0.17 11.55 1.71
C ILE A 47 0.30 11.56 3.15
N LYS A 48 -0.59 11.16 4.06
CA LYS A 48 -0.31 11.05 5.49
C LYS A 48 0.88 10.10 5.71
N GLU A 49 1.86 10.61 6.41
CA GLU A 49 3.01 9.85 6.89
C GLU A 49 2.70 9.23 8.26
N THR A 50 3.14 7.99 8.45
CA THR A 50 2.96 7.24 9.70
C THR A 50 4.31 6.78 10.22
N GLU A 51 4.51 6.86 11.53
CA GLU A 51 5.70 6.32 12.17
C GLU A 51 5.62 4.79 12.22
N VAL A 52 6.74 4.13 11.91
CA VAL A 52 6.86 2.67 12.00
C VAL A 52 7.39 2.32 13.38
N VAL A 53 6.47 1.92 14.28
CA VAL A 53 6.79 1.51 15.65
C VAL A 53 6.81 -0.02 15.72
N SER A 54 7.98 -0.62 15.52
CA SER A 54 8.21 -2.05 15.70
C SER A 54 9.54 -2.32 16.42
N LYS A 55 9.66 -3.48 17.06
CA LYS A 55 10.93 -3.92 17.66
C LYS A 55 11.99 -3.99 16.56
N GLY A 56 13.17 -3.41 16.80
CA GLY A 56 14.26 -3.41 15.82
C GLY A 56 14.19 -2.30 14.78
N THR A 57 13.21 -1.39 14.87
CA THR A 57 13.12 -0.19 14.02
C THR A 57 13.34 1.08 14.84
N LYS A 58 13.97 2.10 14.27
CA LYS A 58 14.14 3.43 14.89
C LYS A 58 14.04 4.53 13.83
N GLY A 59 13.29 5.59 14.13
CA GLY A 59 13.26 6.81 13.30
C GLY A 59 12.79 6.57 11.87
N MET A 60 11.92 5.58 11.66
CA MET A 60 11.41 5.19 10.35
C MET A 60 9.98 5.65 10.19
N LYS A 61 9.68 6.24 9.04
CA LYS A 61 8.34 6.64 8.67
C LYS A 61 7.95 6.06 7.33
N LYS A 62 6.65 5.87 7.12
CA LYS A 62 6.07 5.21 5.95
C LYS A 62 4.86 5.97 5.41
N LYS A 63 4.78 6.03 4.09
CA LYS A 63 3.57 6.36 3.32
C LYS A 63 3.23 5.18 2.40
N ILE A 64 1.94 4.86 2.27
CA ILE A 64 1.45 3.99 1.20
C ILE A 64 1.06 4.92 0.05
N LEU A 65 1.86 4.91 -1.02
CA LEU A 65 1.63 5.77 -2.17
C LEU A 65 0.44 5.25 -2.98
N ILE A 66 0.50 3.97 -3.36
CA ILE A 66 -0.56 3.22 -4.04
C ILE A 66 -0.63 1.83 -3.41
N GLY A 67 -1.80 1.41 -2.94
CA GLY A 67 -2.02 0.09 -2.34
C GLY A 67 -3.44 -0.42 -2.53
N CYS A 68 -3.89 -1.26 -1.59
CA CYS A 68 -5.22 -1.89 -1.62
C CYS A 68 -6.36 -0.87 -1.64
N ASP A 69 -6.22 0.24 -0.91
CA ASP A 69 -7.22 1.32 -0.85
C ASP A 69 -7.44 1.99 -2.21
N GLU A 70 -6.45 1.96 -3.10
CA GLU A 70 -6.53 2.44 -4.47
C GLU A 70 -6.91 1.36 -5.49
N GLY A 71 -7.15 0.12 -5.04
CA GLY A 71 -7.49 -1.03 -5.88
C GLY A 71 -6.28 -1.80 -6.42
N SER A 72 -5.05 -1.47 -6.00
CA SER A 72 -3.85 -2.23 -6.40
C SER A 72 -3.76 -3.54 -5.63
N LYS A 73 -4.32 -4.61 -6.20
CA LYS A 73 -4.44 -5.92 -5.53
C LYS A 73 -3.16 -6.75 -5.55
N ASN A 74 -2.24 -6.51 -6.48
CA ASN A 74 -1.06 -7.37 -6.70
C ASN A 74 0.22 -6.82 -6.09
N ILE A 75 0.39 -5.50 -6.12
CA ILE A 75 1.63 -4.80 -5.76
C ILE A 75 1.31 -3.55 -4.95
N ILE A 76 2.19 -3.19 -4.04
CA ILE A 76 2.03 -2.04 -3.17
C ILE A 76 3.27 -1.16 -3.30
N MET A 77 3.06 0.12 -3.62
CA MET A 77 4.12 1.12 -3.67
C MET A 77 4.14 1.91 -2.37
N ARG A 78 5.27 1.86 -1.67
CA ARG A 78 5.48 2.55 -0.39
C ARG A 78 6.62 3.54 -0.51
N TYR A 79 6.60 4.56 0.32
CA TYR A 79 7.68 5.52 0.48
C TYR A 79 8.13 5.50 1.93
N PHE A 80 9.44 5.41 2.14
CA PHE A 80 10.04 5.39 3.46
C PHE A 80 10.96 6.57 3.67
N THR A 81 10.97 7.06 4.91
CA THR A 81 11.88 8.09 5.39
C THR A 81 12.60 7.52 6.62
N LEU A 82 13.92 7.40 6.56
CA LEU A 82 14.76 7.15 7.72
C LEU A 82 15.37 8.48 8.18
N LEU A 83 15.02 8.90 9.38
CA LEU A 83 15.60 10.06 10.06
C LEU A 83 17.08 9.81 10.41
N PRO A 84 17.86 10.85 10.73
CA PRO A 84 19.23 10.70 11.21
C PRO A 84 19.35 9.71 12.38
N GLY A 85 20.29 8.76 12.25
CA GLY A 85 20.49 7.66 13.19
C GLY A 85 19.36 6.61 13.20
N GLY A 86 18.45 6.65 12.23
CA GLY A 86 17.36 5.70 12.06
C GLY A 86 17.78 4.42 11.35
N TYR A 87 17.02 3.35 11.56
CA TYR A 87 17.24 2.06 10.92
C TYR A 87 15.95 1.24 10.86
N SER A 88 15.82 0.39 9.85
CA SER A 88 14.77 -0.63 9.78
C SER A 88 15.14 -1.85 10.64
N GLU A 89 14.18 -2.73 10.89
CA GLU A 89 14.45 -4.07 11.39
C GLU A 89 15.40 -4.82 10.44
N ARG A 90 16.36 -5.57 11.01
CA ARG A 90 17.17 -6.53 10.28
C ARG A 90 16.42 -7.85 10.22
N HIS A 91 15.84 -8.15 9.06
CA HIS A 91 14.89 -9.23 8.94
C HIS A 91 14.89 -9.82 7.54
N THR A 92 14.08 -10.87 7.38
CA THR A 92 13.83 -11.52 6.11
C THR A 92 12.37 -11.93 6.01
N HIS A 93 11.87 -12.09 4.79
CA HIS A 93 10.51 -12.50 4.49
C HIS A 93 10.43 -13.07 3.07
N SER A 94 9.36 -13.82 2.79
CA SER A 94 9.19 -14.61 1.57
C SER A 94 8.83 -13.82 0.31
N HIS A 95 8.73 -12.50 0.39
CA HIS A 95 8.50 -11.63 -0.77
C HIS A 95 9.74 -10.78 -1.08
N GLU A 96 9.90 -10.43 -2.35
CA GLU A 96 10.95 -9.54 -2.81
C GLU A 96 10.71 -8.07 -2.45
N HIS A 97 11.75 -7.24 -2.62
CA HIS A 97 11.62 -5.78 -2.70
C HIS A 97 12.27 -5.24 -3.98
N LEU A 98 11.60 -4.26 -4.59
CA LEU A 98 12.18 -3.36 -5.57
C LEU A 98 12.27 -1.96 -4.96
N VAL A 99 13.50 -1.46 -4.77
CA VAL A 99 13.77 -0.21 -4.08
C VAL A 99 14.46 0.77 -5.01
N ASN A 100 14.06 2.05 -4.94
CA ASN A 100 14.74 3.16 -5.59
C ASN A 100 15.02 4.26 -4.57
N ILE A 101 16.26 4.72 -4.49
CA ILE A 101 16.67 5.78 -3.56
C ILE A 101 16.32 7.14 -4.16
N GLU A 102 15.45 7.88 -3.47
CA GLU A 102 14.90 9.15 -3.95
C GLU A 102 15.68 10.35 -3.41
N LYS A 103 16.19 10.26 -2.17
CA LYS A 103 16.88 11.38 -1.51
C LYS A 103 17.88 10.93 -0.45
N GLY A 104 18.94 11.72 -0.33
CA GLY A 104 20.00 11.51 0.64
C GLY A 104 20.86 10.28 0.31
N LYS A 105 21.46 9.73 1.35
CA LYS A 105 22.24 8.50 1.30
C LYS A 105 22.02 7.68 2.57
N GLY A 106 22.29 6.38 2.47
CA GLY A 106 22.12 5.42 3.56
C GLY A 106 23.03 4.23 3.39
N ILE A 107 22.92 3.29 4.32
CA ILE A 107 23.63 2.01 4.29
C ILE A 107 22.60 0.89 4.14
N VAL A 108 22.83 0.00 3.19
CA VAL A 108 22.14 -1.29 3.10
C VAL A 108 23.06 -2.35 3.69
N VAL A 109 22.55 -3.15 4.61
CA VAL A 109 23.27 -4.30 5.18
C VAL A 109 22.71 -5.57 4.56
N ASP A 110 23.52 -6.28 3.78
CA ASP A 110 23.12 -7.52 3.12
C ASP A 110 23.17 -8.73 4.08
N LYS A 111 22.96 -9.94 3.56
CA LYS A 111 22.96 -11.19 4.34
C LYS A 111 24.31 -11.55 4.95
N ASP A 112 25.41 -11.04 4.41
CA ASP A 112 26.79 -11.35 4.82
C ASP A 112 27.36 -10.24 5.75
N ASP A 113 26.46 -9.42 6.32
CA ASP A 113 26.78 -8.25 7.15
C ASP A 113 27.61 -7.17 6.44
N LYS A 114 27.68 -7.20 5.10
CA LYS A 114 28.36 -6.17 4.32
C LYS A 114 27.52 -4.91 4.32
N LYS A 115 28.17 -3.79 4.65
CA LYS A 115 27.58 -2.45 4.63
C LYS A 115 27.88 -1.77 3.30
N ILE A 116 26.83 -1.48 2.54
CA ILE A 116 26.91 -0.88 1.22
C ILE A 116 26.30 0.53 1.28
N GLU A 117 27.11 1.56 1.03
CA GLU A 117 26.59 2.92 0.89
C GLU A 117 25.80 3.05 -0.41
N VAL A 118 24.57 3.55 -0.29
CA VAL A 118 23.67 3.84 -1.40
C VAL A 118 23.21 5.28 -1.30
N SER A 119 22.93 5.88 -2.44
CA SER A 119 22.52 7.29 -2.57
C SER A 119 21.49 7.45 -3.66
N LYS A 120 20.89 8.65 -3.77
CA LYS A 120 19.89 9.00 -4.79
C LYS A 120 20.25 8.43 -6.18
N GLY A 121 19.28 7.76 -6.80
CA GLY A 121 19.40 7.15 -8.12
C GLY A 121 19.86 5.69 -8.13
N HIS A 122 20.31 5.14 -6.98
CA HIS A 122 20.54 3.71 -6.87
C HIS A 122 19.22 2.93 -6.85
N SER A 123 19.20 1.79 -7.53
CA SER A 123 18.12 0.81 -7.48
C SER A 123 18.62 -0.47 -6.80
N ILE A 124 17.78 -1.09 -5.98
CA ILE A 124 18.14 -2.27 -5.20
C ILE A 124 17.02 -3.32 -5.38
N PHE A 125 17.42 -4.54 -5.71
CA PHE A 125 16.58 -5.72 -5.65
C PHE A 125 17.00 -6.55 -4.44
N ILE A 126 16.03 -6.99 -3.65
CA ILE A 126 16.24 -7.88 -2.51
C ILE A 126 15.41 -9.13 -2.76
N GLU A 127 16.07 -10.28 -2.82
CA GLU A 127 15.41 -11.55 -3.10
C GLU A 127 14.49 -11.99 -1.95
N PRO A 128 13.45 -12.80 -2.25
CA PRO A 128 12.73 -13.52 -1.22
C PRO A 128 13.68 -14.26 -0.28
N ASN A 129 13.44 -14.14 1.02
CA ASN A 129 14.22 -14.75 2.09
C ASN A 129 15.69 -14.25 2.20
N GLU A 130 16.04 -13.15 1.53
CA GLU A 130 17.33 -12.49 1.75
C GLU A 130 17.28 -11.64 3.03
N LEU A 131 18.28 -11.80 3.90
CA LEU A 131 18.42 -10.99 5.11
C LEU A 131 18.89 -9.60 4.73
N HIS A 132 18.17 -8.56 5.16
CA HIS A 132 18.47 -7.19 4.78
C HIS A 132 18.16 -6.19 5.90
N GLN A 133 18.79 -5.02 5.82
CA GLN A 133 18.50 -3.87 6.68
C GLN A 133 18.83 -2.56 5.96
N PHE A 134 18.03 -1.52 6.20
CA PHE A 134 18.34 -0.14 5.82
C PHE A 134 18.73 0.67 7.06
N GLN A 135 19.82 1.43 6.97
CA GLN A 135 20.31 2.30 8.04
C GLN A 135 20.56 3.70 7.49
N ASN A 136 20.34 4.71 8.33
CA ASN A 136 20.75 6.07 8.07
C ASN A 136 21.71 6.55 9.18
N PRO A 137 23.03 6.32 9.05
CA PRO A 137 24.02 6.84 9.99
C PRO A 137 24.39 8.32 9.74
N PHE A 138 23.69 9.02 8.84
CA PHE A 138 24.04 10.38 8.42
C PHE A 138 23.10 11.44 9.03
N GLU A 139 23.39 12.71 8.75
CA GLU A 139 22.70 13.87 9.34
C GLU A 139 21.44 14.33 8.58
N GLU A 140 21.27 13.87 7.33
CA GLU A 140 20.09 14.17 6.51
C GLU A 140 19.15 12.98 6.41
N ASN A 141 17.89 13.21 6.06
CA ASN A 141 16.94 12.13 5.81
C ASN A 141 17.39 11.26 4.62
N PHE A 142 17.27 9.95 4.81
CA PHE A 142 17.42 8.94 3.77
C PHE A 142 16.04 8.47 3.33
N GLU A 143 15.68 8.71 2.07
CA GLU A 143 14.32 8.48 1.58
C GLU A 143 14.32 7.60 0.34
N PHE A 144 13.39 6.64 0.27
CA PHE A 144 13.34 5.66 -0.81
C PHE A 144 11.92 5.15 -1.08
N ILE A 145 11.66 4.82 -2.34
CA ILE A 145 10.47 4.06 -2.75
C ILE A 145 10.77 2.58 -2.59
N CYS A 146 9.79 1.83 -2.11
CA CYS A 146 9.85 0.37 -2.01
C CYS A 146 8.56 -0.24 -2.52
N VAL A 147 8.65 -1.04 -3.58
CA VAL A 147 7.56 -1.79 -4.17
C VAL A 147 7.66 -3.25 -3.74
N ILE A 148 6.55 -3.81 -3.28
CA ILE A 148 6.43 -5.22 -2.88
C ILE A 148 5.17 -5.84 -3.47
N PRO A 149 5.11 -7.18 -3.59
CA PRO A 149 3.85 -7.89 -3.73
C PRO A 149 2.89 -7.58 -2.59
N ASN A 150 1.58 -7.66 -2.86
CA ASN A 150 0.57 -7.66 -1.82
C ASN A 150 0.58 -9.03 -1.11
N ILE A 151 0.97 -9.03 0.16
CA ILE A 151 1.13 -10.25 0.97
C ILE A 151 -0.16 -10.75 1.61
N ASP A 152 -1.23 -9.94 1.63
CA ASP A 152 -2.53 -10.30 2.22
C ASP A 152 -3.43 -11.07 1.23
N LYS A 153 -2.82 -11.69 0.22
CA LYS A 153 -3.51 -12.38 -0.88
C LYS A 153 -3.57 -13.89 -0.70
#